data_AF-A0A814R8R0-F1
#
_entry.id   AF-A0A814R8R0-F1
#
_cell.length_a   1.000
_cell.length_b   1.000
_cell.length_c   1.000
_cell.angle_alpha   90.00
_cell.angle_beta   90.00
_cell.angle_gamma   90.00
#
_symmetry.space_group_name_H-M   'P 1'
#
loop_
_entity.id
_entity.type
_entity.pdbx_description
1 polymer ?
#
loop_
_entity_poly.entity_id
_entity_poly.type
_entity_poly.pdbx_seq_one_letter_code
_entity_poly.pdbx_strand_id
1 'polypeptide(L)'
;MMALTRVCLWLLFIIIAQVVGEDTESIIMSLMINSKFQCANTTCLSFNNVITSNIRNCQVACLTQSQCRAATFHQSTSNCELFDNILNQSGSMLADINTTSMNIISGTRFSSESTTTSASTSLTTSVTTTADDLSKAVCIVSKCIGRDWNQLYWNLPFYPKRGQEELYNDIKYINEKYHRGDVFQDQAIEILNKWRRYHTRAKIDDLIHGLQQIHRLDIITLIEEDIIKPKLLLYVCHEEIDPRKKEIEDLNQKLIRLFDKIRNNTTNSEET
;
A
#
# COMPACT_ATOMS: atom_id res chain seq x y z
N MET A 1 -8.44 7.63 55.55
CA MET A 1 -8.69 6.35 54.85
C MET A 1 -8.85 6.46 53.33
N MET A 2 -9.23 7.60 52.72
CA MET A 2 -9.41 7.69 51.26
C MET A 2 -8.13 7.82 50.41
N ALA A 3 -6.98 8.16 51.01
CA ALA A 3 -5.72 8.31 50.28
C ALA A 3 -5.07 6.96 49.91
N LEU A 4 -5.31 5.92 50.72
CA LEU A 4 -4.66 4.62 50.55
C LEU A 4 -5.24 3.82 49.38
N THR A 5 -6.54 3.99 49.11
CA THR A 5 -7.23 3.28 48.02
C THR A 5 -6.82 3.77 46.63
N ARG A 6 -6.47 5.05 46.49
CA ARG A 6 -6.01 5.62 45.21
C ARG A 6 -4.61 5.12 44.82
N VAL A 7 -3.73 4.93 45.79
CA VAL A 7 -2.38 4.41 45.55
C VAL A 7 -2.40 2.94 45.15
N CYS A 8 -3.25 2.13 45.79
CA CYS A 8 -3.42 0.72 45.42
C CYS A 8 -3.94 0.53 43.99
N LEU A 9 -4.94 1.31 43.57
CA LEU A 9 -5.49 1.21 42.21
C LEU A 9 -4.46 1.58 41.13
N TRP A 10 -3.64 2.60 41.40
CA TRP A 10 -2.62 3.04 40.46
C TRP A 10 -1.49 2.01 40.29
N LEU A 11 -1.05 1.39 41.39
CA LEU A 11 -0.08 0.29 41.36
C LEU A 11 -0.64 -0.94 40.64
N LEU A 12 -1.92 -1.25 40.83
CA LEU A 12 -2.58 -2.38 40.16
C LEU A 12 -2.67 -2.18 38.64
N PHE A 13 -2.89 -0.93 38.19
CA PHE A 13 -2.84 -0.59 36.76
C PHE A 13 -1.45 -0.72 36.15
N ILE A 14 -0.38 -0.35 36.88
CA ILE A 14 0.99 -0.51 36.40
C ILE A 14 1.37 -1.99 36.26
N ILE A 15 0.97 -2.82 37.22
CA ILE A 15 1.25 -4.26 37.16
C ILE A 15 0.51 -4.90 35.98
N ILE A 16 -0.76 -4.54 35.73
CA ILE A 16 -1.51 -5.05 34.57
C ILE A 16 -0.86 -4.59 33.25
N ALA A 17 -0.39 -3.33 33.17
CA ALA A 17 0.27 -2.80 31.97
C ALA A 17 1.60 -3.51 31.67
N GLN A 18 2.35 -3.90 32.70
CA GLN A 18 3.61 -4.65 32.53
C GLN A 18 3.35 -6.11 32.10
N VAL A 19 2.33 -6.77 32.66
CA VAL A 19 1.98 -8.15 32.31
C VAL A 19 1.46 -8.27 30.86
N VAL A 20 0.68 -7.29 30.38
CA VAL A 20 0.16 -7.31 28.99
C VAL A 20 1.25 -6.99 27.96
N GLY A 21 2.32 -6.30 28.36
CA GLY A 21 3.44 -5.95 27.48
C GLY A 21 4.36 -7.13 27.13
N GLU A 22 4.55 -8.09 28.05
CA GLU A 22 5.54 -9.17 27.86
C GLU A 22 4.97 -10.44 27.19
N ASP A 23 3.65 -10.67 27.21
CA ASP A 23 3.06 -11.91 26.67
C ASP A 23 2.69 -11.85 25.18
N THR A 24 2.63 -10.66 24.57
CA THR A 24 2.23 -10.55 23.15
C THR A 24 3.33 -10.93 22.17
N GLU A 25 4.61 -10.75 22.52
CA GLU A 25 5.74 -11.21 21.69
C GLU A 25 6.00 -12.72 21.84
N SER A 26 5.76 -13.28 23.03
CA SER A 26 5.93 -14.71 23.33
C SER A 26 4.90 -15.59 22.60
N ILE A 27 3.64 -15.14 22.50
CA ILE A 27 2.58 -15.89 21.80
C ILE A 27 2.80 -15.91 20.28
N ILE A 28 3.35 -14.83 19.71
CA ILE A 28 3.68 -14.78 18.27
C ILE A 28 4.88 -15.68 17.93
N MET A 29 5.86 -15.84 18.85
CA MET A 29 6.96 -16.79 18.65
C MET A 29 6.57 -18.24 18.89
N SER A 30 5.70 -18.56 19.85
CA SER A 30 5.32 -19.95 20.14
C SER A 30 4.44 -20.59 19.06
N LEU A 31 3.78 -19.80 18.20
CA LEU A 31 2.98 -20.33 17.09
C LEU A 31 3.84 -20.73 15.86
N MET A 32 5.13 -20.40 15.85
CA MET A 32 6.04 -20.68 14.72
C MET A 32 6.98 -21.88 14.96
N ILE A 33 6.95 -22.52 16.13
CA ILE A 33 7.97 -23.53 16.51
C ILE A 33 7.64 -24.96 16.02
N ASN A 34 6.48 -25.20 15.40
CA ASN A 34 6.13 -26.53 14.84
C ASN A 34 6.26 -26.68 13.32
N SER A 35 6.82 -25.71 12.61
CA SER A 35 7.20 -25.88 11.20
C SER A 35 8.71 -26.01 11.06
N LYS A 36 9.22 -27.25 11.20
CA LYS A 36 10.57 -27.59 10.73
C LYS A 36 10.63 -27.40 9.21
N PHE A 37 11.07 -26.24 8.74
CA PHE A 37 11.52 -26.06 7.36
C PHE A 37 13.04 -26.21 7.31
N GLN A 38 13.48 -27.42 7.00
CA GLN A 38 14.83 -27.66 6.51
C GLN A 38 14.90 -27.13 5.06
N CYS A 39 15.62 -26.04 4.84
CA CYS A 39 16.18 -25.76 3.51
C CYS A 39 17.54 -26.46 3.45
N ALA A 40 17.52 -27.77 3.16
CA ALA A 40 18.71 -28.53 2.82
C ALA A 40 18.47 -29.15 1.43
N ASN A 41 19.28 -28.71 0.46
CA ASN A 41 19.43 -29.29 -0.88
C ASN A 41 18.21 -29.25 -1.81
N THR A 42 17.93 -28.08 -2.39
CA THR A 42 17.29 -28.01 -3.72
C THR A 42 18.24 -27.36 -4.70
N THR A 43 19.07 -28.19 -5.34
CA THR A 43 19.65 -27.87 -6.64
C THR A 43 18.52 -27.48 -7.59
N CYS A 44 18.57 -26.27 -8.15
CA CYS A 44 17.66 -25.87 -9.22
C CYS A 44 17.72 -26.92 -10.35
N LEU A 45 16.58 -27.53 -10.66
CA LEU A 45 16.50 -28.49 -11.76
C LEU A 45 16.79 -27.77 -13.08
N SER A 46 17.68 -28.35 -13.91
CA SER A 46 17.92 -27.90 -15.28
C SER A 46 16.64 -28.02 -16.10
N PHE A 47 16.23 -26.94 -16.76
CA PHE A 47 14.91 -26.77 -17.39
C PHE A 47 14.69 -27.55 -18.71
N ASN A 48 15.53 -28.54 -19.02
CA ASN A 48 15.47 -29.24 -20.32
C ASN A 48 14.18 -30.06 -20.52
N ASN A 49 13.27 -30.15 -19.54
CA ASN A 49 12.05 -30.95 -19.62
C ASN A 49 10.76 -30.19 -19.23
N VAL A 50 10.73 -28.85 -19.26
CA VAL A 50 9.49 -28.12 -18.94
C VAL A 50 8.69 -27.82 -20.20
N ILE A 51 7.58 -28.53 -20.35
CA ILE A 51 6.60 -28.32 -21.43
C ILE A 51 5.89 -26.98 -21.20
N THR A 52 5.65 -26.25 -22.30
CA THR A 52 5.19 -24.85 -22.40
C THR A 52 3.93 -24.49 -21.60
N SER A 53 3.12 -25.46 -21.17
CA SER A 53 1.94 -25.22 -20.32
C SER A 53 2.26 -24.75 -18.90
N ASN A 54 3.54 -24.79 -18.47
CA ASN A 54 3.94 -24.49 -17.09
C ASN A 54 4.61 -23.12 -16.88
N ILE A 55 4.82 -22.33 -17.94
CA ILE A 55 5.47 -21.01 -17.84
C ILE A 55 4.66 -20.06 -16.95
N ARG A 56 3.33 -20.08 -17.09
CA ARG A 56 2.43 -19.21 -16.32
C ARG A 56 2.46 -19.55 -14.82
N ASN A 57 2.52 -20.83 -14.49
CA ASN A 57 2.60 -21.30 -13.10
C ASN A 57 3.96 -20.96 -12.49
N CYS A 58 5.03 -21.07 -13.27
CA CYS A 58 6.37 -20.69 -12.82
C CYS A 58 6.48 -19.18 -12.57
N GLN A 59 5.87 -18.36 -13.44
CA GLN A 59 5.81 -16.90 -13.27
C GLN A 59 5.02 -16.50 -12.01
N VAL A 60 3.89 -17.16 -11.76
CA VAL A 60 3.08 -16.93 -10.55
C VAL A 60 3.82 -17.39 -9.30
N ALA A 61 4.49 -18.55 -9.31
CA ALA A 61 5.30 -19.02 -8.19
C ALA A 61 6.45 -18.06 -7.86
N CYS A 62 7.09 -17.49 -8.89
CA CYS A 62 8.18 -16.53 -8.74
C CYS A 62 7.69 -15.20 -8.11
N LEU A 63 6.48 -14.76 -8.48
CA LEU A 63 5.88 -13.53 -7.95
C LEU A 63 5.25 -13.71 -6.55
N THR A 64 4.87 -14.92 -6.16
CA THR A 64 4.11 -15.17 -4.91
C THR A 64 5.00 -15.53 -3.72
N GLN A 65 6.23 -15.99 -3.93
CA GLN A 65 7.16 -16.28 -2.82
C GLN A 65 8.08 -15.10 -2.57
N SER A 66 7.94 -14.46 -1.39
CA SER A 66 8.73 -13.32 -0.94
C SER A 66 10.24 -13.58 -0.81
N GLN A 67 10.66 -14.85 -0.93
CA GLN A 67 12.06 -15.28 -0.86
C GLN A 67 12.73 -15.39 -2.24
N CYS A 68 11.95 -15.42 -3.33
CA CYS A 68 12.48 -15.41 -4.70
C CYS A 68 12.59 -13.96 -5.20
N ARG A 69 13.70 -13.29 -4.88
CA ARG A 69 14.05 -12.00 -5.51
C ARG A 69 14.61 -12.20 -6.93
N ALA A 70 13.85 -12.86 -7.82
CA ALA A 70 14.21 -12.89 -9.24
C ALA A 70 13.77 -11.57 -9.89
N ALA A 71 14.70 -10.82 -10.45
CA ALA A 71 14.39 -9.48 -10.94
C ALA A 71 14.28 -9.38 -12.47
N THR A 72 14.57 -10.43 -13.24
CA THR A 72 14.33 -10.42 -14.71
C THR A 72 14.13 -11.83 -15.28
N PHE A 73 13.10 -11.99 -16.12
CA PHE A 73 12.87 -13.19 -16.93
C PHE A 73 13.34 -12.93 -18.36
N HIS A 74 14.29 -13.74 -18.85
CA HIS A 74 14.79 -13.64 -20.22
C HIS A 74 14.02 -14.60 -21.12
N GLN A 75 13.15 -14.05 -21.99
CA GLN A 75 12.30 -14.86 -22.86
C GLN A 75 13.11 -15.66 -23.90
N SER A 76 14.23 -15.12 -24.39
CA SER A 76 15.08 -15.77 -25.39
C SER A 76 15.74 -17.04 -24.86
N THR A 77 16.12 -17.06 -23.59
CA THR A 77 16.78 -18.20 -22.94
C THR A 77 15.83 -19.00 -22.04
N SER A 78 14.60 -18.51 -21.84
CA SER A 78 13.61 -19.04 -20.89
C SER A 78 14.15 -19.23 -19.47
N ASN A 79 15.12 -18.40 -19.06
CA ASN A 79 15.74 -18.45 -17.75
C ASN A 79 15.33 -17.25 -16.88
N CYS A 80 15.30 -17.48 -15.56
CA CYS A 80 15.16 -16.44 -14.54
C CYS A 80 16.53 -16.21 -13.88
N GLU A 81 16.98 -14.97 -13.82
CA GLU A 81 18.19 -14.61 -13.08
C GLU A 81 17.82 -13.95 -11.75
N LEU A 82 18.40 -14.44 -10.65
CA LEU A 82 18.38 -13.77 -9.35
C LEU A 82 19.62 -12.88 -9.26
N PHE A 83 19.43 -11.63 -8.83
CA PHE A 83 20.56 -10.83 -8.40
C PHE A 83 21.01 -11.32 -7.03
N ASP A 84 22.15 -12.01 -6.98
CA ASP A 84 22.89 -12.08 -5.74
C ASP A 84 23.27 -10.65 -5.34
N ASN A 85 23.13 -10.33 -4.04
CA ASN A 85 23.50 -9.03 -3.47
C ASN A 85 24.92 -8.62 -3.92
N ILE A 86 25.05 -7.69 -4.88
CA ILE A 86 26.34 -7.06 -5.20
C ILE A 86 26.28 -5.59 -4.80
N LEU A 87 26.80 -5.33 -3.60
CA LEU A 87 27.52 -4.11 -3.29
C LEU A 87 28.68 -3.96 -4.29
N ASN A 88 28.73 -2.81 -4.98
CA ASN A 88 29.86 -2.34 -5.79
C ASN A 88 30.38 -3.28 -6.89
N GLN A 89 30.04 -2.97 -8.15
CA GLN A 89 31.08 -2.86 -9.18
C GLN A 89 30.62 -2.03 -10.39
N SER A 90 31.32 -0.93 -10.60
CA SER A 90 31.41 -0.24 -11.88
C SER A 90 32.13 -1.12 -12.89
N GLY A 91 31.49 -1.47 -14.00
CA GLY A 91 32.14 -2.24 -15.06
C GLY A 91 31.27 -2.39 -16.30
N SER A 92 31.65 -1.65 -17.33
CA SER A 92 31.21 -1.76 -18.73
C SER A 92 31.08 -3.20 -19.23
N MET A 93 29.92 -3.58 -19.78
CA MET A 93 29.84 -4.43 -20.96
C MET A 93 28.66 -4.06 -21.86
N LEU A 94 29.02 -3.81 -23.11
CA LEU A 94 28.15 -3.56 -24.27
C LEU A 94 27.60 -4.87 -24.83
N ALA A 95 26.40 -4.75 -25.40
CA ALA A 95 25.82 -5.58 -26.46
C ALA A 95 25.41 -7.02 -26.11
N ASP A 96 24.14 -7.18 -25.71
CA ASP A 96 23.27 -8.07 -26.48
C ASP A 96 21.84 -7.52 -26.56
N ILE A 97 21.34 -7.52 -27.79
CA ILE A 97 20.12 -6.87 -28.25
C ILE A 97 18.97 -7.87 -28.12
N ASN A 98 18.07 -7.65 -27.14
CA ASN A 98 16.62 -7.93 -27.16
C ASN A 98 16.02 -7.86 -25.75
N THR A 99 16.34 -6.80 -25.00
CA THR A 99 15.63 -6.48 -23.76
C THR A 99 14.37 -5.69 -24.11
N THR A 100 13.27 -6.39 -24.37
CA THR A 100 11.97 -5.74 -24.59
C THR A 100 11.44 -5.23 -23.25
N SER A 101 11.70 -3.95 -22.94
CA SER A 101 10.99 -3.26 -21.87
C SER A 101 9.50 -3.20 -22.23
N MET A 102 8.63 -3.79 -21.41
CA MET A 102 7.18 -3.76 -21.63
C MET A 102 6.67 -2.32 -21.56
N ASN A 103 6.39 -1.72 -22.71
CA ASN A 103 5.52 -0.55 -22.83
C ASN A 103 4.08 -1.04 -22.98
N ILE A 104 3.22 -0.67 -22.03
CA ILE A 104 1.78 -0.90 -22.10
C ILE A 104 1.19 0.13 -23.08
N ILE A 105 0.97 -0.27 -24.34
CA ILE A 105 0.25 0.54 -25.33
C ILE A 105 -1.23 0.15 -25.27
N SER A 106 -2.09 1.11 -24.91
CA SER A 106 -3.55 0.97 -24.92
C SER A 106 -4.17 1.49 -26.23
N GLY A 107 -5.04 0.67 -26.84
CA GLY A 107 -6.02 1.01 -27.90
C GLY A 107 -5.50 0.80 -29.33
N THR A 108 -6.22 0.17 -30.29
CA THR A 108 -7.68 0.10 -30.49
C THR A 108 -8.12 -1.12 -31.32
N ARG A 109 -9.35 -1.59 -31.04
CA ARG A 109 -10.35 -2.34 -31.84
C ARG A 109 -9.94 -3.60 -32.63
N PHE A 110 -10.33 -4.78 -32.11
CA PHE A 110 -11.06 -5.79 -32.89
C PHE A 110 -11.85 -6.73 -31.94
N SER A 111 -13.06 -7.10 -32.34
CA SER A 111 -14.04 -7.86 -31.56
C SER A 111 -13.90 -9.38 -31.76
N SER A 112 -13.86 -10.15 -30.66
CA SER A 112 -14.64 -11.40 -30.48
C SER A 112 -14.34 -12.10 -29.13
N GLU A 113 -15.37 -12.10 -28.28
CA GLU A 113 -15.86 -13.15 -27.37
C GLU A 113 -14.97 -13.98 -26.41
N SER A 114 -15.43 -13.97 -25.15
CA SER A 114 -15.46 -15.04 -24.12
C SER A 114 -14.45 -15.03 -22.93
N THR A 115 -14.97 -14.49 -21.82
CA THR A 115 -15.03 -15.04 -20.44
C THR A 115 -13.74 -15.37 -19.67
N THR A 116 -13.36 -14.48 -18.73
CA THR A 116 -13.43 -14.64 -17.25
C THR A 116 -12.50 -13.64 -16.56
N THR A 117 -13.08 -12.54 -16.12
CA THR A 117 -12.41 -11.44 -15.42
C THR A 117 -12.19 -11.82 -13.95
N SER A 118 -10.93 -11.92 -13.51
CA SER A 118 -10.57 -11.92 -12.09
C SER A 118 -9.92 -10.59 -11.76
N ALA A 119 -10.71 -9.66 -11.22
CA ALA A 119 -10.24 -8.37 -10.72
C ALA A 119 -9.54 -8.58 -9.37
N SER A 120 -8.28 -8.18 -9.27
CA SER A 120 -7.63 -7.94 -7.98
C SER A 120 -8.07 -6.57 -7.49
N THR A 121 -9.13 -6.57 -6.67
CA THR A 121 -9.64 -5.38 -6.01
C THR A 121 -8.74 -5.07 -4.80
N SER A 122 -7.72 -4.26 -4.98
CA SER A 122 -7.19 -3.46 -3.86
C SER A 122 -8.34 -2.58 -3.39
N LEU A 123 -8.80 -2.80 -2.15
CA LEU A 123 -9.91 -2.07 -1.54
C LEU A 123 -9.44 -0.65 -1.21
N THR A 124 -9.24 0.18 -2.23
CA THR A 124 -9.00 1.61 -2.08
C THR A 124 -10.36 2.24 -1.84
N THR A 125 -10.82 2.19 -0.60
CA THR A 125 -12.01 2.93 -0.16
C THR A 125 -11.76 4.40 -0.54
N SER A 126 -12.47 4.90 -1.56
CA SER A 126 -12.24 6.22 -2.12
C SER A 126 -12.75 7.28 -1.15
N VAL A 127 -11.95 7.55 -0.11
CA VAL A 127 -12.16 8.67 0.80
C VAL A 127 -12.16 9.93 -0.05
N THR A 128 -13.27 10.68 -0.02
CA THR A 128 -13.37 11.94 -0.76
C THR A 128 -12.38 12.94 -0.16
N THR A 129 -11.31 13.21 -0.89
CA THR A 129 -10.33 14.24 -0.53
C THR A 129 -10.86 15.60 -0.96
N THR A 130 -10.92 16.55 -0.04
CA THR A 130 -11.33 17.93 -0.30
C THR A 130 -10.11 18.76 -0.76
N ALA A 131 -10.35 19.93 -1.35
CA ALA A 131 -9.27 20.85 -1.74
C ALA A 131 -8.43 21.32 -0.54
N ASP A 132 -9.03 21.38 0.65
CA ASP A 132 -8.34 21.73 1.88
C ASP A 132 -7.36 20.64 2.31
N ASP A 133 -7.68 19.37 2.06
CA ASP A 133 -6.79 18.27 2.38
C ASP A 133 -5.55 18.26 1.49
N LEU A 134 -5.69 18.58 0.20
CA LEU A 134 -4.53 18.73 -0.68
C LEU A 134 -3.64 19.88 -0.21
N SER A 135 -4.23 20.98 0.26
CA SER A 135 -3.47 22.12 0.80
C SER A 135 -2.70 21.73 2.07
N LYS A 136 -3.31 20.92 2.95
CA LYS A 136 -2.64 20.35 4.13
C LYS A 136 -1.50 19.42 3.73
N ALA A 137 -1.74 18.52 2.78
CA ALA A 137 -0.71 17.58 2.29
C ALA A 137 0.50 18.34 1.72
N VAL A 138 0.29 19.36 0.90
CA VAL A 138 1.37 20.21 0.37
C VAL A 138 2.15 20.90 1.50
N CYS A 139 1.47 21.35 2.56
CA CYS A 139 2.11 21.94 3.74
C CYS A 139 2.98 20.92 4.50
N ILE A 140 2.50 19.69 4.70
CA ILE A 140 3.29 18.61 5.32
C ILE A 140 4.52 18.29 4.46
N VAL A 141 4.32 18.02 3.17
CA VAL A 141 5.41 17.68 2.25
C VAL A 141 6.48 18.76 2.23
N SER A 142 6.09 20.02 2.08
CA SER A 142 7.07 21.11 2.00
C SER A 142 7.92 21.28 3.26
N LYS A 143 7.38 20.99 4.45
CA LYS A 143 8.14 21.02 5.72
C LYS A 143 9.13 19.85 5.83
N CYS A 144 8.79 18.68 5.29
CA CYS A 144 9.54 17.44 5.53
C CYS A 144 10.44 17.01 4.37
N ILE A 145 10.20 17.50 3.14
CA ILE A 145 10.92 17.02 1.95
C ILE A 145 12.38 17.45 1.92
N GLY A 146 12.71 18.62 2.46
CA GLY A 146 14.08 19.14 2.49
C GLY A 146 14.67 19.26 1.08
N ARG A 147 15.85 18.70 0.86
CA ARG A 147 16.60 18.84 -0.41
C ARG A 147 16.01 18.06 -1.58
N ASP A 148 15.12 17.10 -1.32
CA ASP A 148 14.56 16.21 -2.35
C ASP A 148 13.38 16.83 -3.12
N TRP A 149 13.05 18.10 -2.86
CA TRP A 149 11.89 18.77 -3.47
C TRP A 149 11.96 18.80 -5.00
N ASN A 150 13.17 18.93 -5.56
CA ASN A 150 13.39 18.97 -7.00
C ASN A 150 13.16 17.58 -7.63
N GLN A 151 13.65 16.53 -6.98
CA GLN A 151 13.42 15.15 -7.39
C GLN A 151 11.93 14.80 -7.31
N LEU A 152 11.23 15.27 -6.27
CA LEU A 152 9.78 15.15 -6.20
C LEU A 152 9.10 15.82 -7.40
N TYR A 153 9.44 17.08 -7.70
CA TYR A 153 8.82 17.82 -8.80
C TYR A 153 9.00 17.14 -10.17
N TRP A 154 10.14 16.51 -10.41
CA TRP A 154 10.38 15.71 -11.61
C TRP A 154 9.48 14.48 -11.74
N ASN A 155 9.12 13.87 -10.60
CA ASN A 155 8.33 12.65 -10.55
C ASN A 155 6.83 12.88 -10.38
N LEU A 156 6.40 14.15 -10.23
CA LEU A 156 4.98 14.47 -10.12
C LEU A 156 4.28 14.31 -11.48
N PRO A 157 3.06 13.73 -11.50
CA PRO A 157 2.27 13.67 -12.72
C PRO A 157 1.72 15.05 -13.07
N PHE A 158 1.62 15.34 -14.37
CA PHE A 158 1.02 16.56 -14.91
C PHE A 158 -0.06 16.22 -15.95
N TYR A 159 -1.23 16.84 -15.81
CA TYR A 159 -2.33 16.80 -16.77
C TYR A 159 -2.79 18.23 -17.09
N PRO A 160 -2.49 18.76 -18.30
CA PRO A 160 -1.79 18.10 -19.41
C PRO A 160 -0.30 17.83 -19.14
N LYS A 161 0.30 16.88 -19.88
CA LYS A 161 1.72 16.54 -19.74
C LYS A 161 2.59 17.75 -20.10
N ARG A 162 3.54 18.08 -19.23
CA ARG A 162 4.52 19.15 -19.44
C ARG A 162 5.83 18.64 -20.02
N GLY A 163 6.53 19.51 -20.74
CA GLY A 163 7.83 19.20 -21.32
C GLY A 163 8.95 19.22 -20.28
N GLN A 164 10.01 18.43 -20.50
CA GLN A 164 11.18 18.37 -19.62
C GLN A 164 11.89 19.72 -19.49
N GLU A 165 11.97 20.48 -20.59
CA GLU A 165 12.55 21.83 -20.61
C GLU A 165 11.79 22.80 -19.71
N GLU A 166 10.45 22.73 -19.68
CA GLU A 166 9.65 23.60 -18.83
C GLU A 166 9.87 23.29 -17.35
N LEU A 167 9.95 22.01 -16.98
CA LEU A 167 10.23 21.59 -15.61
C LEU A 167 11.65 22.01 -15.19
N TYR A 168 12.62 21.87 -16.08
CA TYR A 168 13.98 22.34 -15.86
C TYR A 168 14.02 23.85 -15.61
N ASN A 169 13.35 24.63 -16.46
CA ASN A 169 13.27 26.09 -16.33
C ASN A 169 12.58 26.52 -15.02
N ASP A 170 11.55 25.79 -14.59
CA ASP A 170 10.90 26.03 -13.30
C ASP A 170 11.86 25.80 -12.12
N ILE A 171 12.59 24.69 -12.12
CA ILE A 171 13.57 24.36 -11.06
C ILE A 171 14.71 25.38 -11.06
N LYS A 172 15.24 25.72 -12.24
CA LYS A 172 16.29 26.74 -12.40
C LYS A 172 15.85 28.08 -11.82
N TYR A 173 14.64 28.53 -12.17
CA TYR A 173 14.07 29.77 -11.64
C TYR A 173 13.97 29.76 -10.11
N ILE A 174 13.48 28.66 -9.52
CA ILE A 174 13.37 28.53 -8.06
C ILE A 174 14.75 28.54 -7.39
N ASN A 175 15.73 27.83 -7.94
CA ASN A 175 17.09 27.82 -7.43
C ASN A 175 17.75 29.20 -7.47
N GLU A 176 17.56 29.96 -8.56
CA GLU A 176 18.07 31.32 -8.70
C GLU A 176 17.38 32.30 -7.71
N LYS A 177 16.06 32.17 -7.56
CA LYS A 177 15.27 33.00 -6.64
C LYS A 177 15.67 32.78 -5.18
N TYR A 178 15.93 31.53 -4.79
CA TYR A 178 16.18 31.10 -3.42
C TYR A 178 17.65 30.70 -3.18
N HIS A 179 18.59 31.46 -3.75
CA HIS A 179 20.02 31.12 -3.73
C HIS A 179 20.73 31.31 -2.36
N ARG A 180 20.05 31.84 -1.33
CA ARG A 180 20.67 32.13 -0.02
C ARG A 180 19.95 31.42 1.12
N GLY A 181 20.71 30.66 1.91
CA GLY A 181 20.25 30.03 3.15
C GLY A 181 19.50 28.71 2.97
N ASP A 182 19.09 28.11 4.08
CA ASP A 182 18.31 26.87 4.12
C ASP A 182 16.82 27.16 3.90
N VAL A 183 16.47 27.56 2.68
CA VAL A 183 15.11 27.94 2.26
C VAL A 183 14.38 26.81 1.52
N PHE A 184 14.74 25.54 1.82
CA PHE A 184 14.18 24.37 1.14
C PHE A 184 12.66 24.25 1.28
N GLN A 185 12.13 24.61 2.46
CA GLN A 185 10.69 24.61 2.69
C GLN A 185 9.99 25.62 1.76
N ASP A 186 10.51 26.84 1.64
CA ASP A 186 9.92 27.87 0.77
C ASP A 186 10.00 27.48 -0.71
N GLN A 187 11.14 26.90 -1.12
CA GLN A 187 11.31 26.33 -2.46
C GLN A 187 10.26 25.25 -2.75
N ALA A 188 10.07 24.31 -1.82
CA ALA A 188 9.09 23.24 -1.93
C ALA A 188 7.65 23.77 -1.95
N ILE A 189 7.31 24.75 -1.11
CA ILE A 189 5.99 25.39 -1.11
C ILE A 189 5.72 26.03 -2.47
N GLU A 190 6.67 26.81 -3.01
CA GLU A 190 6.46 27.51 -4.27
C GLU A 190 6.31 26.53 -5.44
N ILE A 191 7.17 25.51 -5.52
CA ILE A 191 7.15 24.55 -6.62
C ILE A 191 5.90 23.66 -6.57
N LEU A 192 5.45 23.23 -5.38
CA LEU A 192 4.23 22.44 -5.24
C LEU A 192 2.97 23.27 -5.53
N ASN A 193 2.95 24.55 -5.17
CA ASN A 193 1.89 25.46 -5.59
C ASN A 193 1.90 25.70 -7.10
N LYS A 194 3.08 25.74 -7.71
CA LYS A 194 3.22 25.80 -9.17
C LYS A 194 2.68 24.53 -9.82
N TRP A 195 3.05 23.35 -9.33
CA TRP A 195 2.48 22.06 -9.76
C TRP A 195 0.95 22.07 -9.69
N ARG A 196 0.38 22.44 -8.54
CA ARG A 196 -1.08 22.49 -8.33
C ARG A 196 -1.80 23.41 -9.32
N ARG A 197 -1.17 24.51 -9.74
CA ARG A 197 -1.74 25.44 -10.73
C ARG A 197 -1.72 24.88 -12.15
N TYR A 198 -0.66 24.18 -12.54
CA TYR A 198 -0.53 23.60 -13.88
C TYR A 198 -1.21 22.23 -14.01
N HIS A 199 -1.43 21.54 -12.91
CA HIS A 199 -2.07 20.24 -12.88
C HIS A 199 -3.58 20.38 -12.66
N THR A 200 -4.35 20.31 -13.76
CA THR A 200 -5.79 20.63 -13.78
C THR A 200 -6.65 19.76 -12.85
N ARG A 201 -6.16 18.59 -12.44
CA ARG A 201 -6.88 17.62 -11.62
C ARG A 201 -6.03 17.10 -10.47
N ALA A 202 -5.27 17.98 -9.83
CA ALA A 202 -4.39 17.60 -8.73
C ALA A 202 -5.13 16.90 -7.59
N LYS A 203 -4.64 15.72 -7.23
CA LYS A 203 -5.12 14.92 -6.09
C LYS A 203 -3.98 14.63 -5.11
N ILE A 204 -4.37 14.23 -3.91
CA ILE A 204 -3.40 13.77 -2.89
C ILE A 204 -2.70 12.49 -3.37
N ASP A 205 -3.44 11.59 -4.03
CA ASP A 205 -2.88 10.34 -4.57
C ASP A 205 -1.74 10.58 -5.56
N ASP A 206 -1.82 11.64 -6.37
CA ASP A 206 -0.76 12.03 -7.31
C ASP A 206 0.53 12.45 -6.56
N LEU A 207 0.37 13.14 -5.44
CA LEU A 207 1.46 13.58 -4.58
C LEU A 207 2.08 12.39 -3.84
N ILE A 208 1.26 11.48 -3.33
CA ILE A 208 1.69 10.22 -2.71
C ILE A 208 2.47 9.39 -3.73
N HIS A 209 1.96 9.24 -4.95
CA HIS A 209 2.65 8.53 -6.02
C HIS A 209 4.02 9.15 -6.31
N GLY A 210 4.11 10.49 -6.42
CA GLY A 210 5.39 11.18 -6.59
C GLY A 210 6.38 10.90 -5.45
N LEU A 211 5.90 10.87 -4.19
CA LEU A 211 6.72 10.54 -3.02
C LEU A 211 7.19 9.07 -3.03
N GLN A 212 6.36 8.15 -3.51
CA GLN A 212 6.74 6.73 -3.66
C GLN A 212 7.88 6.56 -4.66
N GLN A 213 7.84 7.29 -5.80
CA GLN A 213 8.88 7.24 -6.83
C GLN A 213 10.25 7.73 -6.33
N ILE A 214 10.28 8.59 -5.32
CA ILE A 214 11.52 9.07 -4.68
C ILE A 214 11.83 8.37 -3.35
N HIS A 215 11.08 7.30 -3.03
CA HIS A 215 11.23 6.49 -1.82
C HIS A 215 11.11 7.27 -0.49
N ARG A 216 10.37 8.38 -0.46
CA ARG A 216 10.09 9.16 0.76
C ARG A 216 8.83 8.67 1.47
N LEU A 217 8.87 7.40 1.91
CA LEU A 217 7.75 6.73 2.60
C LEU A 217 7.45 7.35 3.97
N ASP A 218 8.47 7.95 4.60
CA ASP A 218 8.35 8.70 5.86
C ASP A 218 7.30 9.81 5.77
N ILE A 219 7.31 10.57 4.67
CA ILE A 219 6.35 11.67 4.45
C ILE A 219 4.96 11.12 4.14
N ILE A 220 4.88 9.99 3.43
CA ILE A 220 3.59 9.37 3.10
C ILE A 220 2.87 8.95 4.38
N THR A 221 3.58 8.33 5.32
CA THR A 221 3.00 7.95 6.62
C THR A 221 2.45 9.17 7.37
N LEU A 222 3.16 10.31 7.34
CA LEU A 222 2.67 11.56 7.96
C LEU A 222 1.37 12.07 7.28
N ILE A 223 1.29 12.03 5.95
CA ILE A 223 0.07 12.40 5.22
C ILE A 223 -1.09 11.48 5.59
N GLU A 224 -0.84 10.17 5.62
CA GLU A 224 -1.85 9.17 5.96
C GLU A 224 -2.36 9.37 7.39
N GLU A 225 -1.48 9.64 8.33
CA GLU A 225 -1.81 9.85 9.75
C GLU A 225 -2.59 11.13 10.01
N ASP A 226 -2.19 12.24 9.39
CA ASP A 226 -2.79 13.54 9.67
C ASP A 226 -4.06 13.81 8.85
N ILE A 227 -4.22 13.17 7.69
CA ILE A 227 -5.29 13.50 6.74
C ILE A 227 -6.22 12.31 6.49
N ILE A 228 -5.68 11.10 6.28
CA ILE A 228 -6.48 9.96 5.83
C ILE A 228 -7.11 9.24 7.03
N LYS A 229 -6.31 8.87 8.05
CA LYS A 229 -6.80 8.15 9.24
C LYS A 229 -7.92 8.90 9.99
N PRO A 230 -7.86 10.22 10.23
CA PRO A 230 -8.92 10.93 10.95
C PRO A 230 -10.26 10.90 10.23
N LYS A 231 -10.24 10.88 8.90
CA LYS A 231 -11.45 10.75 8.09
C LYS A 231 -12.04 9.35 8.12
N LEU A 232 -11.18 8.34 8.15
CA LEU A 232 -11.63 6.95 8.32
C LEU A 232 -12.29 6.77 9.69
N LEU A 233 -11.74 7.35 10.75
CA LEU A 233 -12.36 7.32 12.08
C LEU A 233 -13.70 8.06 12.12
N LEU A 234 -13.81 9.23 11.47
CA LEU A 234 -15.08 9.93 11.34
C LEU A 234 -16.13 9.12 10.58
N TYR A 235 -15.73 8.40 9.52
CA TYR A 235 -16.64 7.56 8.75
C TYR A 235 -17.14 6.37 9.57
N VAL A 236 -16.28 5.75 10.37
CA VAL A 236 -16.67 4.65 11.27
C VAL A 236 -17.58 5.14 12.41
N CYS A 237 -17.39 6.36 12.91
CA CYS A 237 -18.28 6.94 13.92
C CYS A 237 -19.62 7.46 13.35
N HIS A 238 -19.66 7.78 12.06
CA HIS A 238 -20.87 8.19 11.32
C HIS A 238 -21.51 7.08 10.49
N GLU A 239 -21.10 5.82 10.65
CA GLU A 239 -22.07 4.72 10.61
C GLU A 239 -23.01 4.89 11.82
N GLU A 240 -23.78 5.99 11.79
CA GLU A 240 -25.06 6.10 12.44
C GLU A 240 -25.79 4.85 11.97
N ILE A 241 -25.90 3.88 12.87
CA ILE A 241 -26.64 2.64 12.65
C ILE A 241 -28.00 3.12 12.15
N ASP A 242 -28.22 3.02 10.83
CA ASP A 242 -29.50 3.37 10.24
C ASP A 242 -30.53 2.65 11.12
N PRO A 243 -31.46 3.38 11.77
CA PRO A 243 -32.41 2.75 12.66
C PRO A 243 -33.14 1.58 11.97
N ARG A 244 -33.27 1.63 10.64
CA ARG A 244 -33.78 0.52 9.83
C ARG A 244 -32.86 -0.70 9.80
N LYS A 245 -31.54 -0.53 9.76
CA LYS A 245 -30.59 -1.65 9.81
C LYS A 245 -30.68 -2.39 11.15
N LYS A 246 -30.88 -1.66 12.25
CA LYS A 246 -31.14 -2.27 13.57
C LYS A 246 -32.49 -3.00 13.61
N GLU A 247 -33.52 -2.43 13.00
CA GLU A 247 -34.84 -3.06 12.89
C GLU A 247 -34.80 -4.34 12.04
N ILE A 248 -34.08 -4.32 10.91
CA ILE A 248 -33.84 -5.49 10.06
C ILE A 248 -33.07 -6.58 10.81
N GLU A 249 -32.04 -6.21 11.59
CA GLU A 249 -31.29 -7.17 12.40
C GLU A 249 -32.15 -7.80 13.50
N ASP A 250 -33.00 -7.01 14.19
CA ASP A 250 -33.95 -7.54 15.18
C ASP A 250 -35.01 -8.46 14.56
N LEU A 251 -35.50 -8.11 13.35
CA LEU A 251 -36.41 -8.95 12.57
C LEU A 251 -35.74 -10.27 12.17
N ASN A 252 -34.49 -10.24 11.70
CA ASN A 252 -33.73 -11.44 11.36
C ASN A 252 -33.51 -12.33 12.58
N GLN A 253 -33.14 -11.76 13.73
CA GLN A 253 -33.01 -12.53 14.97
C GLN A 253 -34.32 -13.16 15.42
N LYS A 254 -35.45 -12.46 15.30
CA LYS A 254 -36.78 -13.03 15.57
C LYS A 254 -37.10 -14.19 14.63
N LEU A 255 -36.79 -14.05 13.35
CA LEU A 255 -37.00 -15.09 12.34
C LEU A 255 -36.23 -16.37 12.68
N ILE A 256 -34.95 -16.24 13.05
CA ILE A 256 -34.09 -17.36 13.45
C ILE A 256 -34.69 -18.10 14.65
N ARG A 257 -35.11 -17.36 15.70
CA ARG A 257 -35.74 -17.98 16.89
C ARG A 257 -37.04 -18.72 16.57
N LEU A 258 -37.84 -18.21 15.61
CA LEU A 258 -39.06 -18.89 15.16
C LEU A 258 -38.73 -20.21 14.45
N PHE A 259 -37.73 -20.21 13.58
CA PHE A 259 -37.28 -21.42 12.88
C PHE A 259 -36.75 -22.48 13.86
N ASP A 260 -35.95 -22.10 14.85
CA ASP A 260 -35.45 -23.02 15.88
C ASP A 260 -36.59 -23.63 16.71
N LYS A 261 -37.60 -22.83 17.05
CA LYS A 261 -38.77 -23.30 17.80
C LYS A 261 -39.60 -24.31 17.01
N ILE A 262 -39.79 -24.08 15.71
CA ILE A 262 -40.48 -25.04 14.84
C ILE A 262 -39.69 -26.35 14.77
N ARG A 263 -38.37 -26.26 14.57
CA ARG A 263 -37.50 -27.44 14.47
C ARG A 263 -37.56 -28.33 15.71
N ASN A 264 -37.57 -27.73 16.91
CA ASN A 264 -37.59 -28.47 18.17
C ASN A 264 -38.97 -29.05 18.53
N ASN A 265 -40.06 -28.49 17.99
CA ASN A 265 -41.39 -29.04 18.22
C ASN A 265 -41.64 -30.29 17.36
N THR A 266 -41.11 -30.34 16.14
CA THR A 266 -41.23 -31.50 15.26
C THR A 266 -40.52 -32.74 15.83
N THR A 267 -39.36 -32.55 16.47
CA THR A 267 -38.63 -33.66 17.09
C THR A 267 -39.36 -34.26 18.29
N ASN A 268 -40.17 -33.48 19.00
CA ASN A 268 -40.90 -33.97 20.17
C ASN A 268 -42.21 -34.70 19.84
N SER A 269 -42.73 -34.58 18.60
CA SER A 269 -43.96 -35.27 18.20
C SER A 269 -43.74 -36.69 17.67
N GLU A 270 -42.50 -37.10 17.42
CA GLU A 270 -42.18 -38.45 16.91
C GLU A 270 -41.87 -39.46 18.03
N GLU A 271 -41.77 -39.02 19.30
CA GLU A 271 -41.50 -39.91 20.46
C GLU A 271 -42.76 -40.32 21.25
N THR A 272 -43.97 -40.00 20.78
CA THR A 272 -45.26 -40.43 21.37
C THR A 272 -46.02 -41.34 20.44
#